data_AF-A0A661LKZ6-F1
#
_entry.id   AF-A0A661LKZ6-F1
#
_cell.length_a   1.000
_cell.length_b   1.000
_cell.length_c   1.000
_cell.angle_alpha   90.00
_cell.angle_beta   90.00
_cell.angle_gamma   90.00
#
_symmetry.space_group_name_H-M   'P 1'
#
loop_
_entity.id
_entity.type
_entity.pdbx_description
1 polymer ?
#
loop_
_entity_poly.entity_id
_entity_poly.type
_entity_poly.pdbx_seq_one_letter_code
_entity_poly.pdbx_strand_id
1 'polypeptide(L)'
;MNILFFGPNGSGKGTQGAIIKERQRIPHIETGVIFRENISRGTELGKMAKPSIDRGELVSDEITIPMVLDRLKEEDCSNGWLLDGFP
;
A
#
# COMPACT_ATOMS: atom_id res chain seq x y z
N MET A 1 13.33 -5.03 -8.36
CA MET A 1 12.46 -4.47 -9.42
C MET A 1 11.24 -3.84 -8.76
N ASN A 2 10.89 -2.61 -9.13
CA ASN A 2 9.85 -1.85 -8.43
C ASN A 2 8.72 -1.54 -9.43
N ILE A 3 7.49 -1.90 -9.08
CA ILE A 3 6.33 -1.83 -9.97
C ILE A 3 5.23 -1.01 -9.29
N LEU A 4 4.66 -0.06 -10.02
CA LEU A 4 3.42 0.61 -9.63
C LEU A 4 2.26 0.04 -10.45
N PHE A 5 1.15 -0.26 -9.79
CA PHE A 5 -0.04 -0.83 -10.43
C PHE A 5 -1.21 0.13 -10.44
N PHE A 6 -1.67 0.46 -11.65
CA PHE A 6 -2.75 1.39 -11.91
C PHE A 6 -3.84 0.75 -12.75
N GLY A 7 -5.09 1.15 -12.47
CA GLY A 7 -6.24 0.73 -13.25
C GLY A 7 -7.55 0.83 -12.46
N PRO A 8 -8.69 0.87 -13.14
CA PRO A 8 -9.99 0.96 -12.48
C PRO A 8 -10.32 -0.29 -11.67
N ASN A 9 -11.37 -0.21 -10.84
CA ASN A 9 -11.95 -1.38 -10.20
C ASN A 9 -12.42 -2.37 -11.27
N GLY A 10 -12.13 -3.66 -11.07
CA GLY A 10 -12.45 -4.71 -12.03
C GLY A 10 -11.46 -4.89 -13.19
N SER A 11 -10.37 -4.10 -13.28
CA SER A 11 -9.38 -4.26 -14.36
C SER A 11 -8.45 -5.48 -14.23
N GLY A 12 -8.60 -6.27 -13.15
CA GLY A 12 -7.80 -7.48 -12.93
C GLY A 12 -6.43 -7.25 -12.25
N LYS A 13 -6.17 -6.07 -11.65
CA LYS A 13 -4.89 -5.77 -10.95
C LYS A 13 -4.53 -6.82 -9.92
N GLY A 14 -5.47 -7.20 -9.05
CA GLY A 14 -5.24 -8.23 -8.03
C GLY A 14 -4.79 -9.57 -8.62
N THR A 15 -5.45 -10.01 -9.71
CA THR A 15 -5.08 -11.24 -10.42
C THR A 15 -3.67 -11.16 -11.00
N GLN A 16 -3.34 -10.06 -11.68
CA GLN A 16 -2.01 -9.88 -12.25
C GLN A 16 -0.94 -9.68 -11.17
N GLY A 17 -1.29 -9.04 -10.05
CA GLY A 17 -0.40 -8.77 -8.92
C GLY A 17 0.03 -10.07 -8.24
N ALA A 18 -0.92 -10.99 -8.04
CA ALA A 18 -0.62 -12.33 -7.53
C ALA A 18 0.32 -13.12 -8.45
N ILE A 19 0.12 -13.03 -9.78
CA ILE A 19 1.00 -13.69 -10.76
C ILE A 19 2.41 -13.09 -10.72
N ILE A 20 2.52 -11.76 -10.65
CA ILE A 20 3.82 -11.06 -10.61
C ILE A 20 4.54 -11.38 -9.30
N LYS A 21 3.85 -11.35 -8.16
CA LYS A 21 4.38 -11.73 -6.86
C LYS A 21 5.04 -13.10 -6.90
N GLU A 22 4.36 -14.10 -7.44
CA GLU A 22 4.88 -15.47 -7.54
C GLU A 22 6.09 -15.58 -8.47
N ARG A 23 6.00 -14.95 -9.66
CA ARG A 23 7.06 -15.03 -10.67
C ARG A 23 8.32 -14.27 -10.29
N GLN A 24 8.18 -13.12 -9.66
CA GLN A 24 9.28 -12.20 -9.35
C GLN A 24 9.74 -12.29 -7.89
N ARG A 25 9.00 -13.02 -7.05
CA ARG A 25 9.27 -13.18 -5.61
C ARG A 25 9.42 -11.83 -4.89
N ILE A 26 8.54 -10.89 -5.22
CA ILE A 26 8.44 -9.57 -4.59
C ILE A 26 7.09 -9.42 -3.89
N PRO A 27 6.99 -8.69 -2.77
CA PRO A 27 5.72 -8.45 -2.10
C PRO A 27 4.75 -7.67 -3.00
N HIS A 28 3.47 -8.05 -2.94
CA HIS A 28 2.35 -7.28 -3.46
C HIS A 28 1.76 -6.49 -2.29
N ILE A 29 1.89 -5.17 -2.38
CA ILE A 29 1.58 -4.21 -1.33
C ILE A 29 0.36 -3.42 -1.79
N GLU A 30 -0.72 -3.51 -1.03
CA GLU A 30 -1.95 -2.75 -1.28
C GLU A 30 -2.01 -1.58 -0.30
N THR A 31 -2.22 -0.36 -0.80
CA THR A 31 -2.26 0.84 0.06
C THR A 31 -3.34 0.73 1.15
N GLY A 32 -4.47 0.08 0.84
CA GLY A 32 -5.53 -0.18 1.82
C GLY A 32 -5.10 -1.08 2.99
N VAL A 33 -4.16 -2.01 2.77
CA VAL A 33 -3.58 -2.84 3.84
C VAL A 33 -2.68 -2.00 4.74
N ILE A 34 -1.82 -1.15 4.14
CA ILE A 34 -0.93 -0.23 4.88
C ILE A 34 -1.72 0.63 5.88
N PHE A 35 -2.83 1.22 5.45
CA PHE A 35 -3.68 2.02 6.32
C PHE A 35 -4.26 1.21 7.49
N ARG A 36 -4.82 0.03 7.19
CA ARG A 36 -5.41 -0.84 8.23
C ARG A 36 -4.39 -1.28 9.27
N GLU A 37 -3.17 -1.61 8.85
CA GLU A 37 -2.08 -2.00 9.74
C GLU A 37 -1.59 -0.85 10.62
N ASN A 38 -1.43 0.35 10.05
CA ASN A 38 -1.06 1.54 10.83
C ASN A 38 -2.12 1.89 11.88
N ILE A 39 -3.40 1.81 11.51
CA ILE A 39 -4.51 2.05 12.44
C ILE A 39 -4.55 0.98 13.54
N SER A 40 -4.45 -0.31 13.18
CA SER A 40 -4.55 -1.41 14.14
C SER A 40 -3.38 -1.42 15.14
N ARG A 41 -2.19 -1.01 14.69
CA ARG A 41 -0.99 -0.84 15.54
C ARG A 41 -0.99 0.45 16.34
N GLY A 42 -1.93 1.36 16.10
CA GLY A 42 -2.00 2.65 16.79
C GLY A 42 -0.79 3.54 16.54
N THR A 43 -0.20 3.48 15.34
CA THR A 43 0.92 4.37 14.97
C THR A 43 0.45 5.83 14.93
N GLU A 44 1.37 6.78 15.08
CA GLU A 44 0.99 8.21 15.01
C GLU A 44 0.37 8.56 13.65
N LEU A 45 0.96 8.07 12.56
CA LEU A 45 0.37 8.21 11.23
C LEU A 45 -1.01 7.54 11.15
N GLY A 46 -1.18 6.34 11.74
CA GLY A 46 -2.45 5.61 11.77
C GLY A 46 -3.55 6.40 12.47
N LYS A 47 -3.23 7.02 13.62
CA LYS A 47 -4.16 7.91 14.35
C LYS A 47 -4.53 9.14 13.53
N MET A 48 -3.59 9.72 12.78
CA MET A 48 -3.85 10.86 11.90
C MET A 48 -4.71 10.49 10.69
N ALA A 49 -4.52 9.29 10.12
CA ALA A 49 -5.28 8.83 8.95
C ALA A 49 -6.72 8.38 9.30
N LYS A 50 -6.92 7.80 10.49
CA LYS A 50 -8.18 7.17 10.90
C LYS A 50 -9.42 8.08 10.70
N PRO A 51 -9.43 9.36 11.10
CA PRO A 51 -10.61 10.21 10.95
C PRO A 51 -11.05 10.39 9.49
N SER A 52 -10.11 10.55 8.55
CA SER A 52 -10.43 10.68 7.13
C SER A 52 -10.98 9.36 6.57
N ILE A 53 -10.39 8.23 6.95
CA ILE A 53 -10.86 6.90 6.54
C ILE A 53 -12.27 6.61 7.07
N ASP A 54 -12.54 6.93 8.34
CA ASP A 54 -13.86 6.74 8.95
C ASP A 54 -14.95 7.58 8.24
N ARG A 55 -14.58 8.74 7.67
CA ARG A 55 -15.48 9.60 6.87
C ARG A 55 -15.58 9.21 5.40
N GLY A 56 -14.79 8.24 4.94
CA GLY A 56 -14.69 7.88 3.52
C GLY A 56 -13.99 8.96 2.66
N GLU A 57 -13.18 9.80 3.30
CA GLU A 57 -12.39 10.85 2.65
C GLU A 57 -10.99 10.35 2.26
N LEU A 58 -10.36 11.04 1.31
CA LEU A 58 -8.96 10.81 1.00
C LEU A 58 -8.07 11.24 2.17
N VAL A 59 -7.07 10.43 2.47
CA VAL A 59 -6.01 10.77 3.43
C VAL A 59 -5.00 11.66 2.71
N SER A 60 -4.53 12.73 3.37
CA SER A 60 -3.58 13.67 2.77
C SER A 60 -2.24 13.00 2.43
N ASP A 61 -1.58 13.49 1.38
CA ASP A 61 -0.27 12.99 0.95
C ASP A 61 0.79 13.09 2.06
N GLU A 62 0.71 14.12 2.90
CA GLU A 62 1.58 14.31 4.07
C GLU A 62 1.52 13.14 5.08
N ILE A 63 0.43 12.38 5.07
CA ILE A 63 0.25 11.18 5.90
C ILE A 63 0.48 9.91 5.06
N THR A 64 -0.08 9.86 3.85
CA THR A 64 -0.03 8.69 2.97
C THR A 64 1.40 8.36 2.53
N ILE A 65 2.17 9.37 2.10
CA ILE A 65 3.54 9.16 1.59
C ILE A 65 4.46 8.57 2.67
N PRO A 66 4.54 9.12 3.89
CA PRO A 66 5.33 8.50 4.96
C PRO A 66 4.93 7.05 5.25
N MET A 67 3.63 6.75 5.33
CA MET A 67 3.16 5.38 5.57
C MET A 67 3.63 4.40 4.49
N VAL A 68 3.50 4.79 3.22
CA VAL A 68 3.93 3.96 2.09
C VAL A 68 5.44 3.80 2.10
N LEU A 69 6.19 4.89 2.30
CA LEU A 69 7.66 4.83 2.35
C LEU A 69 8.16 3.94 3.50
N ASP A 70 7.52 3.97 4.65
CA ASP A 70 7.90 3.11 5.76
C ASP A 70 7.64 1.64 5.47
N ARG A 71 6.51 1.30 4.81
CA ARG A 71 6.24 -0.06 4.35
C ARG A 71 7.27 -0.54 3.31
N LEU A 72 7.67 0.32 2.39
CA LEU A 72 8.64 -0.02 1.32
C LEU A 72 10.09 -0.18 1.83
N LYS A 73 10.39 0.26 3.06
CA LYS A 73 11.70 0.08 3.72
C LYS A 73 11.82 -1.25 4.46
N GLU A 74 10.73 -2.03 4.59
CA GLU A 74 10.78 -3.32 5.26
C GLU A 74 11.66 -4.32 4.49
N GLU A 75 12.21 -5.30 5.20
CA GLU A 75 13.23 -6.22 4.67
C GLU A 75 12.74 -7.03 3.45
N ASP A 76 11.45 -7.36 3.40
CA ASP A 76 10.82 -8.09 2.30
C ASP A 76 10.78 -7.29 0.98
N CYS A 77 10.92 -5.96 1.05
CA CYS A 77 10.95 -5.05 -0.09
C CYS A 77 12.35 -4.81 -0.67
N SER A 78 13.41 -5.31 -0.02
CA SER A 78 14.80 -5.09 -0.40
C SER A 78 15.14 -5.51 -1.84
N ASN A 79 14.51 -6.57 -2.34
CA ASN A 79 14.72 -7.09 -3.70
C ASN A 79 13.72 -6.53 -4.73
N GLY A 80 12.79 -5.68 -4.29
CA GLY A 80 11.74 -5.10 -5.09
C GLY A 80 10.37 -5.25 -4.44
N TRP A 81 9.36 -4.68 -5.10
CA TRP A 81 7.98 -4.64 -4.61
C TRP A 81 7.03 -4.28 -5.74
N LEU A 82 5.77 -4.66 -5.58
CA LEU A 82 4.65 -4.19 -6.38
C LEU A 82 3.72 -3.40 -5.46
N LEU A 83 3.48 -2.13 -5.78
CA LEU A 83 2.56 -1.25 -5.06
C LEU A 83 1.27 -1.08 -5.89
N ASP A 84 0.13 -1.42 -5.30
CA ASP A 84 -1.20 -1.36 -5.92
C ASP A 84 -2.08 -0.33 -5.21
N GLY A 85 -2.54 0.66 -5.99
CA GLY A 85 -3.43 1.72 -5.50
C GLY A 85 -2.72 2.91 -4.84
N PHE A 86 -1.46 3.17 -5.17
CA PHE A 86 -0.81 4.47 -4.92
C PHE A 86 0.39 4.70 -5.88
N PRO A 87 0.59 5.93 -6.40
CA PRO A 87 -0.39 7.02 -6.39
C PRO A 87 -1.72 6.64 -7.08
#